data_AF-A0A929HXW4-F1
#
_entry.id   AF-A0A929HXW4-F1
#
_cell.length_a   1.000
_cell.length_b   1.000
_cell.length_c   1.000
_cell.angle_alpha   90.00
_cell.angle_beta   90.00
_cell.angle_gamma   90.00
#
_symmetry.space_group_name_H-M   'P 1'
#
loop_
_entity.id
_entity.type
_entity.pdbx_description
1 polymer ?
#
loop_
_entity_poly.entity_id
_entity_poly.type
_entity_poly.pdbx_seq_one_letter_code
_entity_poly.pdbx_strand_id
1 'polypeptide(L)' 'EALNAASQIGDDRLQKQARGYASPESFTHGTSQQRVKWFKQGFSDGSVQGCNTFSTL' A
#
# COMPACT_ATOMS: atom_id res chain seq x y z
N GLU A 1 -12.73 5.84 -7.72
CA GLU A 1 -11.41 6.41 -8.10
C GLU A 1 -10.29 6.15 -7.09
N ALA A 2 -10.46 6.48 -5.81
CA ALA A 2 -9.37 6.42 -4.82
C ALA A 2 -8.73 5.01 -4.62
N LEU A 3 -9.52 3.93 -4.66
CA LEU A 3 -8.99 2.56 -4.63
C LEU A 3 -8.15 2.21 -5.86
N ASN A 4 -8.52 2.75 -7.03
CA ASN A 4 -7.76 2.55 -8.25
C ASN A 4 -6.40 3.24 -8.12
N ALA A 5 -6.38 4.50 -7.68
CA ALA A 5 -5.16 5.22 -7.37
C ALA A 5 -4.28 4.47 -6.34
N ALA A 6 -4.85 3.98 -5.24
CA ALA A 6 -4.11 3.22 -4.23
C ALA A 6 -3.45 1.96 -4.81
N SER A 7 -4.15 1.25 -5.71
CA SER A 7 -3.60 0.09 -6.41
C SER A 7 -2.47 0.41 -7.39
N GLN A 8 -2.36 1.67 -7.83
CA GLN A 8 -1.38 2.11 -8.81
C GLN A 8 -0.07 2.63 -8.22
N ILE A 9 -0.06 3.05 -6.95
CA ILE A 9 1.05 3.81 -6.34
C ILE A 9 2.02 2.91 -5.54
N GLY A 10 1.97 1.59 -5.70
CA GLY A 10 2.90 0.68 -5.01
C GLY A 10 4.26 0.56 -5.69
N ASP A 11 5.34 0.44 -4.91
CA ASP A 11 6.69 0.26 -5.48
C ASP A 11 6.76 -1.02 -6.30
N ASP A 12 6.11 -2.10 -5.85
CA ASP A 12 6.01 -3.34 -6.60
C ASP A 12 5.40 -3.15 -7.99
N ARG A 13 4.37 -2.30 -8.10
CA ARG A 13 3.69 -2.04 -9.37
C ARG A 13 4.50 -1.10 -10.26
N LEU A 14 5.05 -0.02 -9.70
CA LEU A 14 5.90 0.92 -10.42
C LEU A 14 7.14 0.20 -10.98
N GLN A 15 7.74 -0.68 -10.19
CA GLN A 15 8.87 -1.49 -10.65
C GLN A 15 8.48 -2.50 -11.73
N LYS A 16 7.37 -3.23 -11.56
CA LYS A 16 6.89 -4.13 -12.61
C LYS A 16 6.60 -3.38 -13.92
N GLN A 17 6.07 -2.17 -13.85
CA GLN A 17 5.81 -1.35 -15.02
C GLN A 17 7.10 -0.82 -15.68
N ALA A 18 8.11 -0.47 -14.89
CA ALA A 18 9.37 0.07 -15.40
C ALA A 18 10.36 -1.00 -15.90
N ARG A 19 10.43 -2.15 -15.23
CA ARG A 19 11.49 -3.16 -15.41
C ARG A 19 11.00 -4.61 -15.51
N GLY A 20 9.69 -4.85 -15.38
CA GLY A 20 9.07 -6.19 -15.53
C GLY A 20 9.04 -7.04 -14.26
N TYR A 21 9.77 -6.66 -13.21
CA TYR A 21 9.79 -7.36 -11.92
C TYR A 21 9.94 -6.38 -10.75
N ALA A 22 9.67 -6.87 -9.54
CA ALA A 22 9.78 -6.09 -8.30
C ALA A 22 10.80 -6.73 -7.35
N SER A 23 11.68 -5.91 -6.77
CA SER A 23 12.62 -6.36 -5.74
C SER A 23 12.25 -5.76 -4.38
N PRO A 24 11.82 -6.56 -3.40
CA PRO A 24 11.37 -6.06 -2.09
C PRO A 24 12.41 -5.25 -1.33
N GLU A 25 13.71 -5.56 -1.50
CA GLU A 25 14.80 -4.85 -0.83
C GLU A 25 14.95 -3.40 -1.28
N SER A 26 14.33 -3.03 -2.40
CA SER A 26 14.37 -1.67 -2.96
C SER A 26 13.11 -0.86 -2.68
N PHE A 27 12.18 -1.37 -1.87
CA PHE A 27 10.94 -0.67 -1.56
C PHE A 27 11.18 0.42 -0.52
N THR A 28 10.69 1.62 -0.81
CA THR A 28 10.72 2.78 0.09
C THR A 28 9.32 3.14 0.59
N HIS A 29 8.27 2.70 -0.11
CA HIS A 29 6.88 3.00 0.20
C HIS A 29 5.98 1.75 0.28
N GLY A 30 6.57 0.56 0.17
CA GLY A 30 5.86 -0.71 0.26
C GLY A 30 5.05 -1.06 -0.99
N THR A 31 4.15 -2.04 -0.85
CA THR A 31 3.40 -2.59 -1.98
C THR A 31 2.08 -1.87 -2.22
N SER A 32 1.61 -1.94 -3.46
CA SER A 32 0.29 -1.48 -3.89
C SER A 32 -0.83 -2.14 -3.08
N GLN A 33 -0.66 -3.43 -2.76
CA GLN A 33 -1.60 -4.17 -1.92
C GLN A 33 -1.66 -3.62 -0.50
N GLN A 34 -0.51 -3.27 0.11
CA GLN A 34 -0.49 -2.62 1.43
C GLN A 34 -1.24 -1.29 1.39
N ARG A 35 -1.03 -0.47 0.35
CA ARG A 35 -1.77 0.79 0.20
C ARG A 35 -3.28 0.59 0.08
N VAL A 36 -3.71 -0.38 -0.72
CA VAL A 36 -5.15 -0.71 -0.86
C VAL A 36 -5.72 -1.17 0.48
N LYS A 37 -4.99 -1.99 1.24
CA LYS A 37 -5.41 -2.44 2.57
C LYS A 37 -5.64 -1.25 3.51
N TRP A 38 -4.66 -0.36 3.65
CA TRP A 38 -4.76 0.78 4.56
C TRP A 38 -5.80 1.80 4.12
N PHE A 39 -5.95 2.02 2.82
CA PHE A 39 -7.02 2.85 2.29
C PHE A 39 -8.39 2.28 2.67
N LYS A 40 -8.61 0.97 2.49
CA LYS A 40 -9.86 0.30 2.87
C LYS A 40 -10.10 0.34 4.38
N GLN A 41 -9.07 0.13 5.19
CA GLN A 41 -9.16 0.18 6.65
C GLN A 41 -9.62 1.56 7.11
N GLY A 42 -8.90 2.62 6.71
CA GLY A 42 -9.25 3.99 7.09
C GLY A 42 -10.62 4.42 6.55
N PHE A 43 -10.98 3.99 5.34
CA PHE A 43 -12.30 4.25 4.77
C PHE A 43 -13.44 3.56 5.53
N SER A 44 -13.20 2.35 6.05
CA SER A 44 -14.22 1.56 6.76
C SER A 44 -14.36 1.96 8.23
N ASP A 45 -13.24 2.16 8.93
CA ASP A 45 -13.24 2.51 10.35
C ASP A 45 -13.52 4.00 10.61
N GLY A 46 -13.26 4.87 9.62
CA GLY A 46 -13.36 6.33 9.78
C GLY A 46 -12.41 6.91 10.84
N SER A 47 -11.48 6.12 11.37
CA SER A 47 -10.56 6.50 12.43
C SER A 47 -9.12 6.10 12.09
N VAL A 48 -8.17 6.98 12.41
CA VAL A 48 -6.74 6.76 12.17
C VAL A 48 -6.17 5.74 13.17
N GLN A 49 -6.81 5.55 14.32
CA GLN A 49 -6.40 4.57 15.33
C GLN A 49 -6.41 3.13 14.78
N GLY A 50 -7.32 2.80 13.86
CA GLY A 50 -7.37 1.49 13.18
C GLY A 50 -6.19 1.22 12.23
N CYS A 51 -5.36 2.23 11.93
CA CYS A 51 -4.20 2.11 11.06
C CYS A 51 -2.89 1.77 11.81
N ASN A 52 -2.93 1.52 13.13
CA ASN A 52 -1.73 1.25 13.91
C ASN A 52 -1.20 -0.19 13.72
N THR A 53 -0.29 -0.35 12.76
CA THR A 53 0.41 -1.62 12.45
C THR A 53 1.32 -2.16 13.54
N PHE A 54 1.72 -1.33 14.51
CA PHE A 54 2.71 -1.68 15.53
C PHE A 54 2.07 -1.95 16.90
N SER A 55 0.76 -1.80 17.02
CA SER A 55 0.01 -2.00 18.27
C SER A 55 0.01 -3.44 18.81
N THR A 56 0.52 -4.40 18.03
CA THR A 56 0.57 -5.82 18.41
C THR A 56 1.97 -6.29 18.83
N LEU A 57 2.85 -5.39 19.26
CA LEU A 57 4.12 -5.71 19.92
C LEU A 57 3.99 -5.60 21.44
#